data_AF-A0A523IA54-F1
#
_entry.id   AF-A0A523IA54-F1
#
_cell.length_a   1.000
_cell.length_b   1.000
_cell.length_c   1.000
_cell.angle_alpha   90.00
_cell.angle_beta   90.00
_cell.angle_gamma   90.00
#
_symmetry.space_group_name_H-M   'P 1'
#
loop_
_entity.id
_entity.type
_entity.pdbx_description
1 polymer ?
#
loop_
_entity_poly.entity_id
_entity_poly.type
_entity_poly.pdbx_seq_one_letter_code
_entity_poly.pdbx_strand_id
1 'polypeptide(L)'
;MTELFGDAVRYPVSDMAHFVASVFQITHEAVSEYASQIYSLSIHGHNRPECEDIFISSGLSGGSKQILFDLKFNLNNTGLTVAVAGDSSSHCPLVGSTNVQGRFINGSAQPCTVPGVTPTGYFIHIEQSRLVRDNSSEYSKLIEAIRLTINEK
;
A
#
# COMPACT_ATOMS: atom_id res chain seq x y z
N MET A 1 -5.23 -30.51 21.50
CA MET A 1 -5.25 -29.30 22.33
C MET A 1 -3.90 -29.25 23.01
N THR A 2 -2.97 -28.45 22.47
CA THR A 2 -1.58 -28.42 22.97
C THR A 2 -1.10 -26.98 22.90
N GLU A 3 -1.14 -26.37 24.09
CA GLU A 3 -0.26 -25.37 24.66
C GLU A 3 0.09 -24.08 23.88
N LEU A 4 -0.62 -23.03 24.29
CA LEU A 4 -0.18 -21.64 24.32
C LEU A 4 0.77 -21.45 25.52
N PHE A 5 2.06 -21.17 25.32
CA PHE A 5 2.87 -20.30 26.19
C PHE A 5 4.06 -19.74 25.42
N GLY A 6 4.45 -18.52 25.80
CA GLY A 6 5.29 -17.61 25.04
C GLY A 6 6.77 -17.94 25.13
N ASP A 7 7.42 -17.80 23.98
CA ASP A 7 8.82 -17.47 23.79
C ASP A 7 8.91 -16.66 22.49
N ALA A 8 9.61 -15.53 22.55
CA ALA A 8 9.98 -14.49 21.57
C ALA A 8 9.80 -14.63 20.03
N VAL A 9 8.89 -15.44 19.48
CA VAL A 9 8.81 -15.75 18.03
C VAL A 9 7.35 -15.81 17.53
N ARG A 10 6.61 -14.70 17.45
CA ARG A 10 5.36 -14.57 16.64
C ARG A 10 5.00 -13.15 16.15
N TYR A 11 5.85 -12.15 16.31
CA TYR A 11 5.55 -10.80 15.78
C TYR A 11 5.32 -10.74 14.25
N PRO A 12 6.02 -11.51 13.39
CA PRO A 12 5.75 -11.46 11.93
C PRO A 12 4.42 -12.12 11.53
N VAL A 13 3.78 -12.93 12.38
CA VAL A 13 2.51 -13.59 12.02
C VAL A 13 1.31 -12.64 12.12
N SER A 14 1.41 -11.50 12.82
CA SER A 14 0.41 -10.43 12.76
C SER A 14 0.69 -9.42 11.65
N ASP A 15 1.90 -9.43 11.08
CA ASP A 15 2.31 -8.51 10.03
C ASP A 15 2.00 -9.09 8.65
N MET A 16 0.76 -8.88 8.20
CA MET A 16 0.26 -9.42 6.93
C MET A 16 1.00 -8.86 5.72
N ALA A 17 1.62 -7.68 5.84
CA ALA A 17 2.41 -7.09 4.77
C ALA A 17 3.76 -7.79 4.59
N HIS A 18 4.24 -8.55 5.56
CA HIS A 18 5.60 -9.10 5.56
C HIS A 18 5.67 -10.61 5.76
N PHE A 19 4.54 -11.32 5.63
CA PHE A 19 4.45 -12.76 5.88
C PHE A 19 3.80 -13.52 4.73
N VAL A 20 4.61 -14.34 4.04
CA VAL A 20 4.18 -15.08 2.83
C VAL A 20 3.24 -16.26 3.12
N ALA A 21 3.28 -16.82 4.33
CA ALA A 21 2.37 -17.90 4.72
C ALA A 21 1.06 -17.38 5.34
N SER A 22 0.79 -16.08 5.25
CA SER A 22 -0.50 -15.51 5.66
C SER A 22 -1.60 -15.87 4.68
N VAL A 23 -2.85 -15.96 5.17
CA VAL A 23 -4.03 -16.11 4.31
C VAL A 23 -4.16 -14.95 3.32
N PHE A 24 -3.69 -13.76 3.69
CA PHE A 24 -3.70 -12.58 2.84
C PHE A 24 -2.76 -12.75 1.65
N GLN A 25 -1.52 -13.18 1.86
CA GLN A 25 -0.60 -13.44 0.74
C GLN A 25 -1.11 -14.59 -0.13
N ILE A 26 -1.47 -15.72 0.47
CA ILE A 26 -1.92 -16.91 -0.28
C ILE A 26 -3.13 -16.57 -1.16
N THR A 27 -4.10 -15.85 -0.59
CA THR A 27 -5.29 -15.41 -1.36
C THR A 27 -4.92 -14.39 -2.43
N HIS A 28 -4.03 -13.45 -2.11
CA HIS A 28 -3.59 -12.42 -3.04
C HIS A 28 -2.90 -13.00 -4.27
N GLU A 29 -1.99 -13.96 -4.09
CA GLU A 29 -1.32 -14.66 -5.19
C GLU A 29 -2.36 -15.41 -6.04
N ALA A 30 -3.20 -16.25 -5.42
CA ALA A 30 -4.20 -17.04 -6.13
C ALA A 30 -5.19 -16.16 -6.94
N VAL A 31 -5.65 -15.04 -6.36
CA VAL A 31 -6.57 -14.11 -7.02
C VAL A 31 -5.86 -13.36 -8.16
N SER A 32 -4.62 -12.93 -7.95
CA SER A 32 -3.85 -12.20 -8.96
C SER A 32 -3.43 -13.08 -10.15
N GLU A 33 -3.16 -14.36 -9.91
CA GLU A 33 -2.92 -15.36 -10.97
C GLU A 33 -4.19 -15.68 -11.77
N TYR A 34 -5.35 -15.70 -11.10
CA TYR A 34 -6.63 -15.93 -11.76
C TYR A 34 -7.09 -14.73 -12.59
N ALA A 35 -6.90 -13.51 -12.07
CA ALA A 35 -7.34 -12.28 -12.70
C ALA A 35 -6.25 -11.20 -12.59
N SER A 36 -5.49 -11.06 -13.68
CA SER A 36 -4.29 -10.21 -13.75
C SER A 36 -4.55 -8.69 -13.74
N GLN A 37 -5.81 -8.27 -13.54
CA GLN A 37 -6.23 -6.85 -13.54
C GLN A 37 -7.05 -6.53 -12.29
N ILE A 38 -6.62 -7.00 -11.13
CA ILE A 38 -7.23 -6.68 -9.84
C ILE A 38 -6.39 -5.65 -9.10
N TYR A 39 -7.02 -4.54 -8.72
CA TYR A 39 -6.39 -3.56 -7.84
C TYR A 39 -6.33 -4.09 -6.42
N SER A 40 -5.11 -4.14 -5.88
CA SER A 40 -4.81 -4.48 -4.50
C SER A 40 -4.43 -3.22 -3.74
N LEU A 41 -5.21 -2.90 -2.71
CA LEU A 41 -5.05 -1.70 -1.90
C LEU A 41 -4.46 -2.08 -0.54
N SER A 42 -3.30 -1.51 -0.21
CA SER A 42 -2.60 -1.73 1.06
C SER A 42 -2.58 -0.41 1.82
N ILE A 43 -3.47 -0.27 2.81
CA ILE A 43 -3.65 0.98 3.56
C ILE A 43 -3.01 0.86 4.94
N HIS A 44 -2.08 1.77 5.24
CA HIS A 44 -1.28 1.85 6.45
C HIS A 44 -1.48 3.20 7.12
N GLY A 45 -1.03 3.33 8.37
CA GLY A 45 -1.03 4.59 9.08
C GLY A 45 0.36 4.98 9.54
N HIS A 46 0.70 6.26 9.47
CA HIS A 46 1.96 6.79 9.98
C HIS A 46 1.77 7.91 11.00
N ASN A 47 2.85 8.22 11.71
CA ASN A 47 3.00 9.40 12.56
C ASN A 47 4.26 10.22 12.20
N ARG A 48 4.85 9.94 11.02
CA ARG A 48 6.10 10.55 10.57
C ARG A 48 5.87 11.99 10.08
N PRO A 49 6.60 12.98 10.61
CA PRO A 49 6.44 14.38 10.22
C PRO A 49 6.95 14.69 8.81
N GLU A 50 7.85 13.87 8.26
CA GLU A 50 8.38 13.99 6.90
C GLU A 50 7.44 13.44 5.81
N CYS A 51 6.34 12.80 6.22
CA CYS A 51 5.32 12.26 5.31
C CYS A 51 4.12 13.18 5.24
N GLU A 52 3.53 13.26 4.05
CA GLU A 52 2.28 13.95 3.76
C GLU A 52 1.09 13.32 4.50
N ASP A 53 -0.07 13.98 4.50
CA ASP A 53 -1.29 13.41 5.09
C ASP A 53 -1.70 12.11 4.42
N ILE A 54 -1.46 12.02 3.11
CA ILE A 54 -1.62 10.82 2.29
C ILE A 54 -0.37 10.67 1.43
N PHE A 55 0.39 9.61 1.66
CA PHE A 55 1.52 9.22 0.81
C PHE A 55 1.20 7.94 0.04
N ILE A 56 1.35 8.00 -1.29
CA ILE A 56 0.94 6.94 -2.22
C ILE A 56 2.18 6.31 -2.85
N SER A 57 2.26 4.99 -2.94
CA SER A 57 3.34 4.31 -3.66
C SER A 57 2.86 3.06 -4.39
N SER A 58 3.67 2.63 -5.37
CA SER A 58 3.49 1.35 -6.05
C SER A 58 4.16 0.19 -5.30
N GLY A 59 4.65 0.40 -4.07
CA GLY A 59 5.59 -0.51 -3.42
C GLY A 59 7.05 -0.34 -3.89
N LEU A 60 7.36 0.66 -4.72
CA LEU A 60 8.70 0.93 -5.25
C LEU A 60 9.07 2.41 -5.06
N SER A 61 10.36 2.69 -4.82
CA SER A 61 10.85 4.01 -4.40
C SER A 61 10.89 5.07 -5.51
N GLY A 62 10.63 4.68 -6.75
CA GLY A 62 10.55 5.58 -7.89
C GLY A 62 9.81 4.94 -9.05
N GLY A 63 9.29 5.78 -9.94
CA GLY A 63 8.47 5.35 -11.05
C GLY A 63 7.11 4.81 -10.60
N SER A 64 6.04 5.32 -11.21
CA SER A 64 4.70 4.85 -10.92
C SER A 64 3.85 4.83 -12.18
N LYS A 65 2.69 4.19 -12.11
CA LYS A 65 1.70 4.18 -13.18
C LYS A 65 0.70 5.32 -12.99
N GLN A 66 0.09 5.74 -14.10
CA GLN A 66 -0.83 6.87 -14.15
C GLN A 66 -1.92 6.80 -13.06
N ILE A 67 -2.42 5.60 -12.75
CA ILE A 67 -3.47 5.42 -11.74
C ILE A 67 -3.12 5.96 -10.34
N LEU A 68 -1.85 5.93 -9.91
CA LEU A 68 -1.46 6.52 -8.62
C LEU A 68 -1.46 8.05 -8.69
N PHE A 69 -1.15 8.63 -9.84
CA PHE A 69 -1.26 10.06 -10.08
C PHE A 69 -2.73 10.49 -10.23
N ASP A 70 -3.59 9.63 -10.79
CA ASP A 70 -5.04 9.84 -10.83
C ASP A 70 -5.61 9.88 -9.41
N LEU A 71 -5.15 8.99 -8.51
CA LEU A 71 -5.52 9.02 -7.08
C LEU A 71 -5.06 10.31 -6.40
N LYS A 72 -3.81 10.73 -6.61
CA LYS A 72 -3.31 12.02 -6.12
C LYS A 72 -4.16 13.18 -6.65
N PHE A 73 -4.50 13.15 -7.94
CA PHE A 73 -5.32 14.18 -8.57
C PHE A 73 -6.72 14.26 -7.96
N ASN A 74 -7.36 13.13 -7.66
CA ASN A 74 -8.67 13.08 -7.03
C ASN A 74 -8.66 13.54 -5.56
N LEU A 75 -7.48 13.67 -4.95
CA LEU A 75 -7.29 14.27 -3.64
C LEU A 75 -6.94 15.77 -3.71
N ASN A 76 -6.80 16.36 -4.90
CA ASN A 76 -6.56 17.79 -5.03
C ASN A 76 -7.71 18.60 -4.41
N ASN A 77 -7.39 19.76 -3.84
CA ASN A 77 -8.34 20.67 -3.21
C ASN A 77 -9.09 20.12 -1.97
N THR A 78 -8.70 18.95 -1.46
CA THR A 78 -9.24 18.40 -0.19
C THR A 78 -8.75 19.14 1.05
N GLY A 79 -7.65 19.90 0.91
CA GLY A 79 -6.89 20.50 2.02
C GLY A 79 -5.85 19.57 2.65
N LEU A 80 -5.79 18.30 2.22
CA LEU A 80 -4.77 17.34 2.64
C LEU A 80 -3.49 17.54 1.83
N THR A 81 -2.34 17.36 2.49
CA THR A 81 -1.06 17.23 1.77
C THR A 81 -0.97 15.83 1.16
N VAL A 82 -0.56 15.73 -0.11
CA VAL A 82 -0.54 14.46 -0.83
C VAL A 82 0.67 14.35 -1.75
N ALA A 83 1.35 13.21 -1.71
CA ALA A 83 2.44 12.90 -2.64
C ALA A 83 2.41 11.45 -3.12
N VAL A 84 3.08 11.22 -4.25
CA VAL A 84 3.37 9.89 -4.80
C VAL A 84 4.87 9.63 -4.70
N ALA A 85 5.27 8.41 -4.38
CA ALA A 85 6.67 7.99 -4.39
C ALA A 85 7.34 8.35 -5.73
N GLY A 86 8.47 9.08 -5.65
CA GLY A 86 9.17 9.63 -6.81
C GLY A 86 8.89 11.11 -7.08
N ASP A 87 7.90 11.72 -6.42
CA ASP A 87 7.76 13.18 -6.40
C ASP A 87 8.98 13.81 -5.75
N SER A 88 9.62 14.78 -6.43
CA SER A 88 10.87 15.40 -5.98
C SER A 88 10.75 16.19 -4.67
N SER A 89 9.53 16.60 -4.31
CA SER A 89 9.24 17.34 -3.08
C SER A 89 8.88 16.45 -1.89
N SER A 90 8.67 15.15 -2.11
CA SER A 90 8.29 14.22 -1.04
C SER A 90 9.53 13.60 -0.40
N HIS A 91 9.52 13.52 0.93
CA HIS A 91 10.57 12.89 1.72
C HIS A 91 10.09 11.68 2.51
N CYS A 92 8.84 11.24 2.30
CA CYS A 92 8.30 10.09 3.00
C CYS A 92 9.04 8.80 2.63
N PRO A 93 9.65 8.08 3.60
CA PRO A 93 10.38 6.84 3.32
C PRO A 93 9.47 5.60 3.27
N LEU A 94 8.19 5.75 3.60
CA LEU A 94 7.24 4.65 3.79
C LEU A 94 6.66 4.19 2.46
N VAL A 95 7.53 3.65 1.62
CA VAL A 95 7.21 3.23 0.26
C VAL A 95 6.55 1.84 0.22
N GLY A 96 6.54 1.07 1.31
CA GLY A 96 6.02 -0.29 1.29
C GLY A 96 6.86 -1.27 0.47
N SER A 97 8.17 -1.00 0.32
CA SER A 97 9.10 -1.81 -0.51
C SER A 97 9.35 -3.22 -0.01
N THR A 98 8.94 -3.51 1.22
CA THR A 98 9.00 -4.82 1.85
C THR A 98 7.68 -5.58 1.79
N ASN A 99 6.59 -4.95 1.33
CA ASN A 99 5.27 -5.57 1.28
C ASN A 99 5.25 -6.76 0.31
N VAL A 100 4.92 -7.96 0.80
CA VAL A 100 4.97 -9.21 0.01
C VAL A 100 3.92 -9.25 -1.10
N GLN A 101 2.74 -8.66 -0.90
CA GLN A 101 1.72 -8.54 -1.94
C GLN A 101 2.21 -7.62 -3.07
N GLY A 102 2.75 -6.45 -2.70
CA GLY A 102 3.31 -5.50 -3.66
C GLY A 102 4.50 -6.05 -4.43
N ARG A 103 5.40 -6.77 -3.76
CA ARG A 103 6.53 -7.45 -4.41
C ARG A 103 6.05 -8.50 -5.41
N PHE A 104 5.05 -9.31 -5.04
CA PHE A 104 4.46 -10.31 -5.93
C PHE A 104 3.88 -9.67 -7.19
N ILE A 105 2.96 -8.71 -7.05
CA ILE A 105 2.34 -8.01 -8.18
C ILE A 105 3.38 -7.32 -9.06
N ASN A 106 4.44 -6.75 -8.47
CA ASN A 106 5.51 -6.08 -9.22
C ASN A 106 6.56 -7.05 -9.80
N GLY A 107 6.27 -8.36 -9.84
CA GLY A 107 7.06 -9.35 -10.58
C GLY A 107 8.22 -9.97 -9.79
N SER A 108 8.18 -9.94 -8.45
CA SER A 108 9.16 -10.68 -7.64
C SER A 108 8.94 -12.18 -7.74
N ALA A 109 10.00 -12.94 -8.07
CA ALA A 109 9.97 -14.40 -8.07
C ALA A 109 9.97 -15.02 -6.65
N GLN A 110 10.36 -14.26 -5.63
CA GLN A 110 10.36 -14.68 -4.23
C GLN A 110 10.01 -13.48 -3.34
N PRO A 111 8.70 -13.14 -3.19
CA PRO A 111 8.28 -11.90 -2.53
C PRO A 111 8.80 -11.69 -1.10
N CYS A 112 9.15 -12.77 -0.38
CA CYS A 112 9.73 -12.66 0.95
C CYS A 112 11.12 -11.99 0.96
N THR A 113 11.95 -12.29 -0.05
CA THR A 113 13.39 -11.99 -0.03
C THR A 113 13.86 -11.16 -1.22
N VAL A 114 13.10 -11.17 -2.32
CA VAL A 114 13.44 -10.49 -3.58
C VAL A 114 12.49 -9.30 -3.77
N PRO A 115 13.01 -8.09 -4.02
CA PRO A 115 12.18 -6.91 -4.31
C PRO A 115 11.33 -7.08 -5.59
N GLY A 116 10.27 -6.25 -5.71
CA GLY A 116 9.56 -6.10 -6.98
C GLY A 116 10.43 -5.42 -8.05
N VAL A 117 10.12 -5.68 -9.31
CA VAL A 117 10.95 -5.27 -10.46
C VAL A 117 10.35 -4.05 -11.17
N THR A 118 9.05 -4.04 -11.40
CA THR A 118 8.39 -3.00 -12.23
C THR A 118 7.03 -2.62 -11.63
N PRO A 119 6.71 -1.33 -11.51
CA PRO A 119 5.40 -0.91 -11.02
C PRO A 119 4.33 -1.32 -12.05
N THR A 120 3.37 -2.15 -11.67
CA THR A 120 2.30 -2.59 -12.60
C THR A 120 1.10 -1.65 -12.62
N GLY A 121 0.89 -0.89 -11.53
CA GLY A 121 -0.30 -0.07 -11.31
C GLY A 121 -1.45 -0.83 -10.64
N TYR A 122 -1.30 -2.13 -10.39
CA TYR A 122 -2.31 -2.95 -9.72
C TYR A 122 -2.07 -3.12 -8.21
N PHE A 123 -0.90 -2.69 -7.70
CA PHE A 123 -0.67 -2.56 -6.27
C PHE A 123 -0.61 -1.07 -5.90
N ILE A 124 -1.48 -0.66 -4.99
CA ILE A 124 -1.60 0.73 -4.50
C ILE A 124 -1.36 0.68 -2.99
N HIS A 125 -0.22 1.21 -2.57
CA HIS A 125 0.12 1.38 -1.16
C HIS A 125 -0.20 2.82 -0.73
N ILE A 126 -0.85 2.97 0.42
CA ILE A 126 -1.27 4.25 0.96
C ILE A 126 -0.87 4.32 2.42
N GLU A 127 -0.10 5.35 2.78
CA GLU A 127 0.17 5.75 4.16
C GLU A 127 -0.70 6.94 4.49
N GLN A 128 -1.47 6.87 5.57
CA GLN A 128 -2.33 7.96 6.04
C GLN A 128 -1.90 8.48 7.42
N SER A 129 -1.85 9.80 7.55
CA SER A 129 -1.54 10.44 8.81
C SER A 129 -2.62 10.19 9.85
N ARG A 130 -2.32 10.50 11.11
CA ARG A 130 -3.32 10.40 12.19
C ARG A 130 -4.51 11.35 11.97
N LEU A 131 -4.30 12.50 11.34
CA LEU A 131 -5.38 13.44 10.98
C LEU A 131 -6.45 12.74 10.14
N VAL A 132 -6.02 12.00 9.11
CA VAL A 132 -6.92 11.29 8.21
C VAL A 132 -7.61 10.12 8.93
N ARG A 133 -6.87 9.34 9.73
CA ARG A 133 -7.40 8.15 10.42
C ARG A 133 -8.39 8.45 11.53
N ASP A 134 -8.17 9.52 12.30
CA ASP A 134 -8.98 9.83 13.47
C ASP A 134 -10.19 10.73 13.13
N ASN A 135 -10.28 11.25 11.89
CA ASN A 135 -11.36 12.12 11.45
C ASN A 135 -12.15 11.49 10.28
N SER A 136 -13.40 11.10 10.56
CA SER A 136 -14.29 10.50 9.56
C SER A 136 -14.50 11.37 8.31
N SER A 137 -14.49 12.70 8.44
CA SER A 137 -14.63 13.61 7.30
C SER A 137 -13.38 13.60 6.42
N GLU A 138 -12.19 13.50 7.01
CA GLU A 138 -10.93 13.41 6.26
C GLU A 138 -10.77 12.03 5.62
N TYR A 139 -11.09 10.96 6.37
CA TYR A 139 -11.10 9.59 5.85
C TYR A 139 -12.05 9.42 4.66
N SER A 140 -13.22 10.08 4.70
CA SER A 140 -14.19 10.03 3.60
C SER A 140 -13.64 10.65 2.30
N LYS A 141 -12.76 11.65 2.38
CA LYS A 141 -12.10 12.23 1.19
C LYS A 141 -11.19 11.20 0.52
N LEU A 142 -10.46 10.40 1.30
CA LEU A 142 -9.64 9.30 0.79
C LEU A 142 -10.51 8.21 0.13
N ILE A 143 -11.60 7.80 0.78
CA ILE A 143 -12.54 6.80 0.21
C ILE A 143 -13.09 7.29 -1.13
N GLU A 144 -13.56 8.54 -1.21
CA GLU A 144 -14.13 9.07 -2.44
C GLU A 144 -13.08 9.17 -3.56
N ALA A 145 -11.86 9.60 -3.24
CA ALA A 145 -10.78 9.64 -4.21
C ALA A 145 -10.46 8.25 -4.78
N ILE A 146 -10.38 7.22 -3.92
CA ILE A 146 -10.20 5.82 -4.34
C ILE A 146 -11.34 5.37 -5.26
N ARG A 147 -12.59 5.69 -4.89
CA ARG A 147 -13.78 5.34 -5.68
C ARG A 147 -13.71 5.94 -7.09
N LEU A 148 -13.39 7.23 -7.20
CA LEU A 148 -13.24 7.92 -8.48
C LEU A 148 -12.10 7.33 -9.31
N THR A 149 -10.97 6.99 -8.69
CA THR A 149 -9.82 6.43 -9.41
C THR A 149 -10.07 5.03 -9.97
N ILE A 150 -10.76 4.17 -9.22
CA ILE A 150 -10.94 2.75 -9.60
C ILE A 150 -12.17 2.53 -10.49
N ASN A 151 -13.24 3.33 -10.34
CA ASN A 151 -14.50 3.12 -11.08
C ASN A 151 -14.58 3.85 -12.44
N GLU A 152 -13.65 4.74 -12.76
CA GLU A 152 -13.61 5.44 -14.06
C GLU A 152 -12.93 4.61 -15.17
N LYS A 153 -12.56 3.35 -14.92
CA LYS A 153 -11.87 2.45 -15.85
C LYS A 153 -12.56 1.10 -15.94
#